data_AF-A0ABD6VNK9-F1
#
_entry.id   AF-A0ABD6VNK9-F1
#
_cell.length_a   1.000
_cell.length_b   1.000
_cell.length_c   1.000
_cell.angle_alpha   90.00
_cell.angle_beta   90.00
_cell.angle_gamma   90.00
#
_symmetry.space_group_name_H-M   'P 1'
#
loop_
_entity.id
_entity.type
_entity.pdbx_description
1 polymer ?
#
loop_
_entity_poly.entity_id
_entity_poly.type
_entity_poly.pdbx_seq_one_letter_code
_entity_poly.pdbx_strand_id
1 'polypeptide(L)'
;MEKVKNISLSKKKNIKGADALAYFGELFSHLLTEEGVEEKRAYEIGLNIMEEIRRELGGQYVYFPMGMFVGKYEKRDEIYSGFLAGKSISELAQEYNYSIQGIYRIIAIVKDGIKKEREEELEEKRKKEKERWKREN
;
A
#
# COMPACT_ATOMS: atom_id res chain seq x y z
N MET A 1 -20.66 -31.98 6.89
CA MET A 1 -21.03 -30.57 6.63
C MET A 1 -19.79 -29.75 6.94
N GLU A 2 -19.17 -28.97 6.08
CA GLU A 2 -19.26 -28.70 4.65
C GLU A 2 -17.88 -28.13 4.28
N LYS A 3 -17.39 -28.39 3.07
CA LYS A 3 -16.04 -28.03 2.64
C LYS A 3 -15.91 -26.50 2.63
N VAL A 4 -15.09 -25.93 3.51
CA VAL A 4 -14.61 -24.56 3.36
C VAL A 4 -13.77 -24.53 2.09
N LYS A 5 -14.37 -24.06 0.99
CA LYS A 5 -13.64 -23.81 -0.25
C LYS A 5 -12.65 -22.70 0.05
N ASN A 6 -11.39 -23.10 0.26
CA ASN A 6 -10.23 -22.22 0.10
C ASN A 6 -10.28 -21.63 -1.31
N ILE A 7 -10.91 -20.47 -1.46
CA ILE A 7 -10.76 -19.65 -2.64
C ILE A 7 -9.37 -19.06 -2.55
N SER A 8 -8.45 -19.67 -3.29
CA SER A 8 -7.12 -19.15 -3.56
C SER A 8 -7.23 -17.69 -4.01
N LEU A 9 -6.95 -16.76 -3.09
CA LEU A 9 -6.73 -15.33 -3.35
C LEU A 9 -5.48 -15.10 -4.24
N SER A 10 -4.73 -16.16 -4.58
CA SER A 10 -3.49 -16.09 -5.34
C SER A 10 -3.66 -16.09 -6.86
N LYS A 11 -4.88 -16.21 -7.41
CA LYS A 11 -5.12 -16.13 -8.87
C LYS A 11 -5.83 -14.84 -9.24
N LYS A 12 -5.20 -14.01 -10.08
CA LYS A 12 -5.86 -12.88 -10.77
C LYS A 12 -7.11 -13.39 -11.47
N LYS A 13 -8.29 -13.05 -10.94
CA LYS A 13 -9.57 -13.29 -11.62
C LYS A 13 -9.72 -12.27 -12.75
N ASN A 14 -10.13 -12.75 -13.92
CA ASN A 14 -10.37 -11.91 -15.09
C ASN A 14 -11.84 -11.46 -15.05
N ILE A 15 -12.10 -10.38 -14.31
CA ILE A 15 -13.45 -9.91 -13.98
C ILE A 15 -13.85 -8.82 -14.98
N LYS A 16 -15.02 -8.93 -15.61
CA LYS A 16 -15.55 -7.88 -16.49
C LYS A 16 -16.13 -6.73 -15.65
N GLY A 17 -16.16 -5.51 -16.18
CA GLY A 17 -16.44 -4.29 -15.40
C GLY A 17 -17.68 -4.35 -14.48
N ALA A 18 -18.82 -4.87 -14.96
CA ALA A 18 -20.02 -5.01 -14.12
C ALA A 18 -19.86 -6.07 -13.02
N ASP A 19 -19.06 -7.11 -13.27
CA ASP A 19 -18.76 -8.17 -12.30
C ASP A 19 -17.78 -7.68 -11.22
N ALA A 20 -17.04 -6.60 -11.46
CA ALA A 20 -16.06 -6.05 -10.52
C ALA A 20 -16.72 -5.53 -9.25
N LEU A 21 -17.89 -4.88 -9.37
CA LEU A 21 -18.62 -4.38 -8.23
C LEU A 21 -19.16 -5.53 -7.36
N ALA A 22 -19.76 -6.55 -7.99
CA ALA A 22 -20.21 -7.75 -7.28
C ALA A 22 -19.06 -8.47 -6.57
N TYR A 23 -17.91 -8.55 -7.25
CA TYR A 23 -16.70 -9.11 -6.66
C TYR A 23 -16.19 -8.31 -5.46
N PHE A 24 -16.29 -6.97 -5.47
CA PHE A 24 -15.94 -6.17 -4.29
C PHE A 24 -16.82 -6.51 -3.09
N GLY A 25 -18.13 -6.66 -3.28
CA GLY A 25 -19.02 -7.08 -2.19
C GLY A 25 -18.64 -8.44 -1.61
N GLU A 26 -18.39 -9.43 -2.46
CA GLU A 26 -17.93 -10.77 -2.02
C GLU A 26 -16.59 -10.67 -1.28
N LEU A 27 -15.61 -9.94 -1.84
CA LEU A 27 -14.29 -9.76 -1.26
C LEU A 27 -14.35 -9.09 0.11
N PHE A 28 -15.09 -7.99 0.25
CA PHE A 28 -15.20 -7.29 1.52
C PHE A 28 -15.93 -8.11 2.58
N SER A 29 -17.00 -8.82 2.19
CA SER A 29 -17.71 -9.73 3.10
C SER A 29 -16.78 -10.82 3.62
N HIS A 30 -15.96 -11.39 2.73
CA HIS A 30 -14.98 -12.41 3.09
C HIS A 30 -13.93 -11.86 4.07
N LEU A 31 -13.28 -10.74 3.73
CA LEU A 31 -12.25 -10.13 4.57
C LEU A 31 -12.79 -9.76 5.97
N LEU A 32 -14.02 -9.25 6.05
CA LEU A 32 -14.65 -8.92 7.34
C LEU A 32 -14.92 -10.18 8.17
N THR A 33 -15.32 -11.27 7.52
CA THR A 33 -15.52 -12.56 8.20
C THR A 33 -14.20 -13.12 8.74
N GLU A 34 -13.11 -12.99 7.98
CA GLU A 34 -11.76 -13.38 8.43
C GLU A 34 -11.30 -12.56 9.65
N GLU A 35 -11.71 -11.30 9.74
CA GLU A 35 -11.46 -10.44 10.91
C GLU A 35 -12.46 -10.67 12.07
N GLY A 36 -13.33 -11.68 11.96
CA GLY A 36 -14.24 -12.11 13.04
C GLY A 36 -15.60 -11.42 13.08
N VAL A 37 -15.98 -10.68 12.03
CA VAL A 37 -17.36 -10.17 11.89
C VAL A 37 -18.29 -11.34 11.57
N GLU A 38 -19.47 -11.36 12.18
CA GLU A 38 -20.51 -12.35 11.88
C GLU A 38 -20.82 -12.37 10.37
N GLU A 39 -20.89 -13.56 9.78
CA GLU A 39 -21.05 -13.75 8.32
C GLU A 39 -22.22 -12.95 7.74
N LYS A 40 -23.40 -12.99 8.38
CA LYS A 40 -24.56 -12.21 7.94
C LYS A 40 -24.27 -10.71 7.94
N ARG A 41 -23.64 -10.22 9.00
CA ARG A 41 -23.28 -8.81 9.13
C ARG A 41 -22.21 -8.40 8.14
N ALA A 42 -21.21 -9.25 7.90
CA ALA A 42 -20.17 -9.03 6.91
C ALA A 42 -20.76 -8.93 5.50
N TYR A 43 -21.72 -9.80 5.17
CA TYR A 43 -22.46 -9.77 3.91
C TYR A 43 -23.26 -8.47 3.72
N GLU A 44 -24.02 -8.04 4.74
CA GLU A 44 -24.73 -6.76 4.72
C GLU A 44 -23.78 -5.57 4.51
N ILE A 45 -22.61 -5.58 5.17
CA ILE A 45 -21.60 -4.54 4.99
C ILE A 45 -21.04 -4.56 3.57
N GLY A 46 -20.75 -5.74 3.02
CA GLY A 46 -20.28 -5.89 1.64
C GLY A 46 -21.26 -5.32 0.62
N LEU A 47 -22.57 -5.61 0.77
CA LEU A 47 -23.62 -5.05 -0.07
C LEU A 47 -23.72 -3.52 0.06
N ASN A 48 -23.63 -2.99 1.28
CA ASN A 48 -23.65 -1.54 1.48
C ASN A 48 -22.45 -0.89 0.79
N ILE A 49 -21.24 -1.43 0.94
CA ILE A 49 -20.04 -0.91 0.27
C ILE A 49 -20.20 -0.93 -1.27
N MET A 50 -20.80 -1.97 -1.83
CA MET A 50 -21.10 -2.00 -3.28
C MET A 50 -21.99 -0.83 -3.69
N GLU A 51 -23.05 -0.57 -2.92
CA GLU A 51 -23.99 0.52 -3.22
C GLU A 51 -23.31 1.89 -3.10
N GLU A 52 -22.47 2.09 -2.08
CA GLU A 52 -21.67 3.30 -1.92
C GLU A 52 -20.70 3.51 -3.10
N ILE A 53 -19.95 2.47 -3.49
CA ILE A 53 -19.04 2.55 -4.65
C ILE A 53 -19.81 2.89 -5.92
N ARG A 54 -20.96 2.25 -6.14
CA ARG A 54 -21.82 2.53 -7.30
C ARG A 54 -22.31 3.97 -7.30
N ARG A 55 -22.72 4.50 -6.15
CA ARG A 55 -23.25 5.86 -6.04
C ARG A 55 -22.17 6.92 -6.24
N GLU A 56 -21.02 6.74 -5.59
CA GLU A 56 -19.95 7.74 -5.58
C GLU A 56 -19.07 7.69 -6.85
N LEU A 57 -18.80 6.48 -7.37
CA LEU A 57 -17.85 6.25 -8.46
C LEU A 57 -18.52 5.75 -9.76
N GLY A 58 -19.83 5.48 -9.73
CA GLY A 58 -20.58 5.02 -10.90
C GLY A 58 -20.50 5.99 -12.07
N GLY A 59 -20.32 5.45 -13.28
CA GLY A 59 -20.16 6.23 -14.51
C GLY A 59 -18.74 6.74 -14.76
N GLN A 60 -17.81 6.55 -13.81
CA GLN A 60 -16.40 6.93 -13.96
C GLN A 60 -15.54 5.74 -14.41
N TYR A 61 -14.49 6.02 -15.19
CA TYR A 61 -13.44 5.04 -15.46
C TYR A 61 -12.42 5.03 -14.33
N VAL A 62 -12.56 4.08 -13.40
CA VAL A 62 -11.63 3.91 -12.27
C VAL A 62 -10.47 3.01 -12.68
N TYR A 63 -9.25 3.56 -12.68
CA TYR A 63 -8.02 2.81 -12.90
C TYR A 63 -7.38 2.44 -11.56
N PHE A 64 -7.13 1.15 -11.34
CA PHE A 64 -6.38 0.66 -10.18
C PHE A 64 -4.90 0.49 -10.55
N PRO A 65 -4.01 1.42 -10.16
CA PRO A 65 -2.60 1.34 -10.53
C PRO A 65 -1.94 0.12 -9.89
N MET A 66 -1.38 -0.75 -10.74
CA MET A 66 -0.57 -1.87 -10.28
C MET A 66 0.72 -1.36 -9.62
N GLY A 67 0.98 -1.80 -8.38
CA GLY A 67 2.19 -1.47 -7.65
C GLY A 67 2.22 -0.08 -7.01
N MET A 68 1.08 0.63 -6.92
CA MET A 68 0.95 1.85 -6.12
C MET A 68 0.17 1.53 -4.84
N PHE A 69 0.84 0.86 -3.89
CA PHE A 69 0.29 0.74 -2.54
C PHE A 69 0.70 1.98 -1.72
N VAL A 70 -0.31 2.72 -1.27
CA VAL A 70 -0.19 3.75 -0.22
C VAL A 70 0.02 3.08 1.16
N GLY A 71 -0.08 1.74 1.23
CA GLY A 71 0.02 0.95 2.44
C GLY A 71 1.45 0.68 2.92
N LYS A 72 1.76 1.34 4.05
CA LYS A 72 2.84 1.10 5.03
C LYS A 72 4.26 1.52 4.60
N TYR A 73 4.71 2.63 5.18
CA TYR A 73 6.13 3.04 5.22
C TYR A 73 7.05 1.87 5.58
N GLU A 74 6.62 1.01 6.52
CA GLU A 74 7.32 -0.23 6.94
C GLU A 74 7.80 -1.07 5.75
N LYS A 75 6.96 -1.30 4.73
CA LYS A 75 7.35 -2.10 3.56
C LYS A 75 8.37 -1.38 2.67
N ARG A 76 8.36 -0.05 2.64
CA ARG A 76 9.34 0.73 1.86
C ARG A 76 10.71 0.66 2.52
N ASP A 77 10.75 0.74 3.84
CA ASP A 77 11.97 0.66 4.64
C ASP A 77 12.58 -0.74 4.55
N GLU A 78 11.76 -1.79 4.59
CA GLU A 78 12.20 -3.17 4.37
C GLU A 78 12.76 -3.39 2.96
N ILE A 79 12.05 -2.93 1.92
CA ILE A 79 12.51 -3.02 0.53
C ILE A 79 13.83 -2.27 0.35
N TYR A 80 13.96 -1.07 0.92
CA TYR A 80 15.17 -0.28 0.85
C TYR A 80 16.33 -0.92 1.62
N SER A 81 16.06 -1.49 2.80
CA SER A 81 17.04 -2.25 3.59
C SER A 81 17.52 -3.49 2.86
N GLY A 82 16.61 -4.23 2.22
CA GLY A 82 16.95 -5.38 1.37
C GLY A 82 17.81 -4.99 0.17
N PHE A 83 17.51 -3.84 -0.45
CA PHE A 83 18.34 -3.27 -1.51
C PHE A 83 19.76 -2.91 -1.01
N LEU A 84 19.87 -2.25 0.17
CA LEU A 84 21.17 -1.95 0.78
C LEU A 84 21.96 -3.20 1.18
N ALA A 85 21.25 -4.28 1.55
CA ALA A 85 21.83 -5.59 1.83
C ALA A 85 22.25 -6.37 0.57
N GLY A 86 22.04 -5.81 -0.63
CA GLY A 86 22.50 -6.37 -1.89
C GLY A 86 21.49 -7.26 -2.64
N LYS A 87 20.23 -7.35 -2.19
CA LYS A 87 19.17 -8.03 -2.98
C LYS A 87 18.98 -7.32 -4.32
N SER A 88 18.83 -8.09 -5.39
CA SER A 88 18.54 -7.56 -6.71
C SER A 88 17.11 -7.00 -6.78
N ILE A 89 16.91 -6.07 -7.71
CA ILE A 89 15.59 -5.48 -7.98
C ILE A 89 14.56 -6.56 -8.38
N SER A 90 15.00 -7.62 -9.07
CA SER A 90 14.12 -8.72 -9.46
C SER A 90 13.68 -9.56 -8.26
N GLU A 91 14.58 -9.85 -7.32
CA GLU A 91 14.25 -10.59 -6.10
C GLU A 91 13.25 -9.81 -5.24
N LEU A 92 13.51 -8.51 -5.03
CA LEU A 92 12.61 -7.62 -4.29
C LEU A 92 11.23 -7.50 -4.96
N ALA A 93 11.19 -7.44 -6.29
CA ALA A 93 9.94 -7.39 -7.04
C ALA A 93 9.10 -8.66 -6.84
N GLN A 94 9.73 -9.84 -6.85
CA GLN A 94 9.04 -11.11 -6.62
C GLN A 94 8.60 -11.26 -5.16
N GLU A 95 9.49 -11.01 -4.21
CA GLU A 95 9.26 -11.17 -2.77
C GLU A 95 8.09 -10.31 -2.27
N TYR A 96 8.04 -9.05 -2.72
CA TYR A 96 7.02 -8.11 -2.28
C TYR A 96 5.84 -7.96 -3.26
N ASN A 97 5.80 -8.77 -4.32
CA ASN A 97 4.78 -8.73 -5.38
C ASN A 97 4.62 -7.32 -6.01
N TYR A 98 5.74 -6.68 -6.32
CA TYR A 98 5.81 -5.40 -7.03
C TYR A 98 6.28 -5.59 -8.47
N SER A 99 6.00 -4.61 -9.32
CA SER A 99 6.73 -4.51 -10.59
C SER A 99 8.16 -4.03 -10.33
N ILE A 100 9.09 -4.39 -11.22
CA ILE A 100 10.48 -3.88 -11.21
C ILE A 100 10.50 -2.34 -11.11
N GLN A 101 9.64 -1.67 -11.89
CA GLN A 101 9.49 -0.21 -11.86
C GLN A 101 8.89 0.30 -10.54
N GLY A 102 8.04 -0.49 -9.88
CA GLY A 102 7.53 -0.21 -8.53
C GLY A 102 8.66 -0.20 -7.50
N ILE A 103 9.54 -1.19 -7.53
CA ILE A 103 10.72 -1.26 -6.65
C ILE A 103 11.64 -0.06 -6.86
N TYR A 104 11.94 0.32 -8.12
CA TYR A 104 12.75 1.51 -8.39
C TYR A 104 12.12 2.79 -7.82
N ARG A 105 10.82 2.98 -7.98
CA ARG A 105 10.11 4.15 -7.42
C ARG A 105 10.16 4.17 -5.90
N ILE A 106 10.02 3.02 -5.24
CA ILE A 106 10.13 2.92 -3.78
C ILE A 106 11.52 3.34 -3.31
N ILE A 107 12.58 2.81 -3.94
CA ILE A 107 13.96 3.16 -3.61
C ILE A 107 14.21 4.66 -3.81
N ALA A 108 13.70 5.25 -4.89
CA ALA A 108 13.84 6.68 -5.15
C ALA A 108 13.16 7.53 -4.06
N ILE A 109 11.93 7.19 -3.70
CA ILE A 109 11.17 7.90 -2.64
C ILE A 109 11.91 7.86 -1.30
N VAL A 110 12.42 6.69 -0.90
CA VAL A 110 13.14 6.55 0.38
C VAL A 110 14.46 7.34 0.36
N LYS A 111 15.21 7.32 -0.75
CA LYS A 111 16.43 8.12 -0.91
C LYS A 111 16.16 9.62 -0.79
N ASP A 112 15.10 10.10 -1.42
CA ASP A 112 14.72 11.52 -1.36
C ASP A 112 14.31 11.93 0.07
N GLY A 113 13.59 11.05 0.79
CA GLY A 113 13.27 11.24 2.21
C GLY A 113 14.53 11.39 3.08
N ILE A 114 15.45 10.41 2.98
CA ILE A 114 16.72 10.42 3.73
C ILE A 114 17.56 11.67 3.41
N LYS A 115 17.58 12.10 2.14
CA LYS A 115 18.30 13.32 1.74
C LYS A 115 17.72 14.55 2.43
N LYS A 116 16.39 14.67 2.44
CA LYS A 116 15.69 15.81 3.05
C LYS A 116 15.94 15.87 4.56
N GLU A 117 15.87 14.75 5.26
CA GLU A 117 16.16 14.67 6.70
C GLU A 117 17.59 15.14 7.02
N ARG A 118 18.59 14.72 6.23
CA ARG A 118 19.97 15.19 6.40
C ARG A 118 20.12 16.69 6.18
N GLU A 119 19.44 17.24 5.17
CA GLU A 119 19.45 18.69 4.90
C GLU A 119 18.83 19.48 6.07
N GLU A 120 17.73 18.98 6.62
CA GLU A 120 17.06 19.55 7.81
C GLU A 120 17.98 19.51 9.04
N GLU A 121 18.63 18.38 9.33
CA GLU A 121 19.58 18.26 10.44
C GLU A 121 20.78 19.22 10.31
N LEU A 122 21.32 19.36 9.11
CA LEU A 122 22.44 20.27 8.84
C LEU A 122 22.02 21.71 9.05
N GLU A 123 20.82 22.08 8.62
CA GLU A 123 20.28 23.42 8.80
C GLU A 123 20.01 23.73 10.27
N GLU A 124 19.50 22.77 11.04
CA GLU A 124 19.36 22.91 12.50
C GLU A 124 20.71 23.10 13.21
N LYS A 125 21.72 22.32 12.84
CA LYS A 125 23.08 22.47 13.41
C LYS A 125 23.65 23.85 13.12
N ARG A 126 23.52 24.33 11.88
CA ARG A 126 23.95 25.68 11.48
C ARG A 126 23.22 26.77 12.27
N LYS A 127 21.92 26.64 12.49
CA LYS A 127 21.14 27.58 13.30
C LYS A 127 21.64 27.62 14.75
N LYS A 128 21.82 26.46 15.38
CA LYS A 128 22.33 26.33 16.76
C LYS A 128 23.74 26.92 16.90
N GLU A 129 24.61 26.69 15.92
CA GLU A 129 25.97 27.23 15.90
C GLU A 129 25.97 28.76 15.75
N LYS A 130 25.12 29.30 14.87
CA LYS A 130 24.92 30.75 14.71
C LYS A 130 24.38 31.40 15.98
N GLU A 131 23.46 30.76 16.68
CA GLU A 131 22.94 31.22 17.97
C GLU A 131 23.97 31.13 19.10
N ARG A 132 24.83 30.11 19.09
CA ARG A 132 25.97 30.00 20.02
C ARG A 132 26.96 31.14 19.80
N TRP A 133 27.37 31.38 18.56
CA TRP A 133 28.31 32.46 18.24
C TRP A 133 27.80 33.85 18.66
N LYS A 134 26.51 34.14 18.45
CA LYS A 134 25.86 35.39 18.90
C LYS A 134 25.77 35.56 20.43
N ARG A 135 25.94 34.49 21.21
CA ARG A 135 25.97 34.54 22.68
C ARG A 135 27.38 34.70 23.23
N GLU A 136 28.40 34.31 22.45
CA GLU A 136 29.80 34.28 22.86
C GLU A 136 30.59 35.52 22.38
N ASN A 137 30.07 36.29 21.43
CA ASN A 137 30.57 37.60 20.97
C ASN A 137 29.44 38.65 21.02
#